data_AF-A0A356NAH1-F1
#
_entry.id   AF-A0A356NAH1-F1
#
_cell.length_a   1.000
_cell.length_b   1.000
_cell.length_c   1.000
_cell.angle_alpha   90.00
_cell.angle_beta   90.00
_cell.angle_gamma   90.00
#
_symmetry.space_group_name_H-M   'P 1'
#
loop_
_entity.id
_entity.type
_entity.pdbx_description
1 polymer ?
#
loop_
_entity_poly.entity_id
_entity_poly.type
_entity_poly.pdbx_seq_one_letter_code
_entity_poly.pdbx_strand_id
1 'polypeptide(L)'
;MINFLLSTAQDPRVAFSIGGLTVQWYGLLIVCGMLLGLLYACWQAKKIGISSEDAVELFLWLIPLAIVFARLLYVIPRADEYF
;
A
#
# COMPACT_ATOMS: atom_id res chain seq x y z
N MET A 1 17.82 -2.11 22.14
CA MET A 1 17.92 -3.25 21.19
C MET A 1 17.05 -4.45 21.58
N ILE A 2 17.07 -4.91 22.84
CA ILE A 2 16.26 -6.08 23.28
C ILE A 2 14.75 -5.83 23.23
N ASN A 3 14.28 -4.62 23.56
CA ASN A 3 12.84 -4.27 23.52
C ASN A 3 12.22 -4.28 22.11
N PHE A 4 13.03 -4.14 21.04
CA PHE A 4 12.56 -4.21 19.66
C PHE A 4 12.13 -5.64 19.28
N LEU A 5 12.94 -6.62 19.69
CA LEU A 5 12.70 -8.05 19.45
C LEU A 5 11.55 -8.61 20.30
N LEU A 6 11.30 -8.03 21.47
CA LEU A 6 10.19 -8.44 22.34
C LEU A 6 8.82 -7.88 21.90
N SER A 7 8.78 -6.77 21.13
CA SER A 7 7.51 -6.28 20.55
C SER A 7 6.98 -7.16 19.43
N THR A 8 7.87 -7.70 18.58
CA THR A 8 7.52 -8.68 17.54
C THR A 8 7.11 -10.03 18.12
N ALA A 9 7.47 -10.32 19.37
CA ALA A 9 7.07 -11.54 20.07
C ALA A 9 5.66 -11.46 20.67
N GLN A 10 5.13 -10.26 20.95
CA GLN A 10 3.79 -10.08 21.52
C GLN A 10 2.68 -9.96 20.47
N ASP A 11 2.96 -9.47 19.26
CA ASP A 11 1.97 -9.38 18.18
C ASP A 11 2.64 -9.60 16.82
N PRO A 12 2.52 -10.79 16.20
CA PRO A 12 3.27 -11.15 14.98
C PRO A 12 2.88 -10.30 13.77
N ARG A 13 1.82 -9.49 13.88
CA ARG A 13 1.34 -8.58 12.84
C ARG A 13 2.19 -7.30 12.76
N VAL A 14 2.83 -6.92 13.87
CA VAL A 14 3.63 -5.71 13.98
C VAL A 14 5.02 -5.95 13.41
N ALA A 15 5.42 -5.15 12.42
CA ALA A 15 6.75 -5.21 11.82
C ALA A 15 7.76 -4.42 12.68
N PHE A 16 7.41 -3.19 13.04
CA PHE A 16 8.19 -2.36 13.96
C PHE A 16 7.32 -1.24 14.54
N SER A 17 7.62 -0.85 15.77
CA SER A 17 7.03 0.30 16.44
C SER A 17 8.08 1.37 16.69
N ILE A 18 7.85 2.60 16.22
CA ILE A 18 8.72 3.76 16.49
C ILE A 18 7.91 4.80 17.26
N GLY A 19 8.26 5.03 18.52
CA GLY A 19 7.55 5.93 19.42
C GLY A 19 6.12 5.45 19.67
N GLY A 20 5.15 6.08 19.01
CA GLY A 20 3.72 5.73 19.05
C GLY A 20 3.13 5.26 17.71
N LEU A 21 3.96 5.13 16.67
CA LEU A 21 3.53 4.64 15.36
C LEU A 21 3.87 3.16 15.23
N THR A 22 2.83 2.33 15.13
CA THR A 22 2.94 0.88 14.93
C THR A 22 2.77 0.56 13.46
N VAL A 23 3.86 0.14 12.81
CA VAL A 23 3.82 -0.31 11.41
C VAL A 23 3.57 -1.81 11.37
N GLN A 24 2.54 -2.20 10.62
CA GLN A 24 2.11 -3.58 10.46
C GLN A 24 2.71 -4.19 9.19
N TRP A 25 2.96 -5.50 9.19
CA TRP A 25 3.51 -6.22 8.03
C TRP A 25 2.68 -6.06 6.75
N TYR A 26 1.34 -6.06 6.86
CA TYR A 26 0.48 -5.89 5.68
C TYR A 26 0.70 -4.53 5.01
N GLY A 27 0.93 -3.47 5.79
CA GLY A 27 1.20 -2.13 5.26
C GLY A 27 2.55 -2.09 4.54
N LEU A 28 3.57 -2.72 5.11
CA LEU A 28 4.88 -2.83 4.49
C LEU A 28 4.81 -3.58 3.15
N LEU A 29 4.10 -4.71 3.11
CA LEU A 29 3.93 -5.50 1.89
C LEU A 29 3.17 -4.74 0.79
N ILE A 30 2.12 -3.99 1.16
CA ILE A 30 1.37 -3.14 0.21
C ILE A 30 2.29 -2.08 -0.41
N VAL A 31 3.05 -1.36 0.42
CA VAL A 31 3.97 -0.31 -0.07
C VAL A 31 5.06 -0.92 -0.95
N CYS A 32 5.62 -2.07 -0.58
CA CYS A 32 6.59 -2.78 -1.41
C CYS A 32 5.99 -3.17 -2.77
N GLY A 33 4.78 -3.72 -2.79
CA GLY A 33 4.08 -4.06 -4.03
C GLY A 33 3.78 -2.84 -4.90
N MET A 34 3.37 -1.74 -4.28
CA MET A 34 3.14 -0.46 -4.94
C MET A 34 4.42 0.09 -5.60
N LEU A 35 5.55 0.07 -4.90
CA LEU A 35 6.84 0.51 -5.43
C LEU A 35 7.31 -0.37 -6.60
N LEU A 36 7.17 -1.70 -6.47
CA LEU A 36 7.48 -2.62 -7.56
C LEU A 36 6.59 -2.39 -8.78
N GLY A 37 5.30 -2.13 -8.57
CA GLY A 37 4.35 -1.77 -9.63
C GLY A 37 4.75 -0.49 -10.35
N LEU A 38 5.16 0.55 -9.61
CA LEU A 38 5.65 1.81 -10.20
C LEU A 38 6.93 1.59 -11.01
N LEU A 39 7.90 0.83 -10.47
CA LEU A 39 9.14 0.52 -11.20
C LEU A 39 8.85 -0.24 -12.49
N TYR A 40 7.93 -1.21 -12.45
CA TYR A 40 7.49 -1.94 -13.62
C TYR A 40 6.79 -1.03 -14.64
N ALA A 41 5.90 -0.14 -14.18
CA ALA A 41 5.22 0.83 -15.03
C ALA A 41 6.22 1.76 -15.73
N CYS A 42 7.21 2.30 -15.01
CA CYS A 42 8.28 3.12 -15.59
C CYS A 42 9.14 2.32 -16.59
N TRP A 43 9.42 1.05 -16.31
CA TRP A 43 10.15 0.18 -17.24
C TRP A 43 9.37 -0.09 -18.52
N GLN A 44 8.05 -0.32 -18.41
CA GLN A 44 7.17 -0.50 -19.56
C GLN A 44 6.96 0.80 -20.33
N ALA A 45 6.84 1.95 -19.65
CA ALA A 45 6.71 3.26 -20.29
C ALA A 45 7.88 3.54 -21.24
N LYS A 46 9.12 3.24 -20.82
CA LYS A 46 10.30 3.34 -21.67
C LYS A 46 10.25 2.46 -22.93
N LYS A 47 9.57 1.30 -22.88
CA LYS A 47 9.43 0.42 -24.05
C LYS A 47 8.34 0.86 -25.01
N ILE A 48 7.28 1.46 -24.49
CA ILE A 48 6.11 1.88 -25.26
C ILE A 48 6.30 3.30 -25.82
N GLY A 49 7.36 4.01 -25.39
CA GLY A 49 7.64 5.39 -25.80
C GLY A 49 6.84 6.43 -25.01
N ILE A 50 6.29 6.04 -23.86
CA ILE A 50 5.58 6.92 -22.93
C ILE A 50 6.61 7.53 -21.97
N SER A 51 6.44 8.79 -21.59
CA SER A 51 7.33 9.44 -20.63
C SER A 51 7.25 8.73 -19.28
N SER A 52 8.35 8.65 -18.55
CA SER A 52 8.30 8.11 -17.18
C SER A 52 7.57 9.06 -16.22
N GLU A 53 7.39 10.32 -16.61
CA GLU A 53 6.66 11.35 -15.87
C GLU A 53 5.16 11.04 -15.87
N ASP A 54 4.59 10.68 -17.02
CA ASP A 54 3.18 10.32 -17.15
C ASP A 54 2.82 9.10 -16.27
N ALA A 55 3.74 8.14 -16.18
CA ALA A 55 3.57 6.95 -15.33
C ALA A 55 3.53 7.31 -13.84
N VAL A 56 4.38 8.24 -13.41
CA VAL A 56 4.41 8.73 -12.03
C VAL A 56 3.18 9.59 -11.71
N GLU A 57 2.75 10.45 -12.64
CA GLU A 57 1.52 11.23 -12.51
C GLU A 57 0.30 10.33 -12.36
N LEU A 58 0.16 9.32 -13.22
CA LEU A 58 -0.92 8.34 -13.13
C LEU A 58 -0.88 7.60 -11.79
N PHE A 59 0.31 7.23 -11.31
CA PHE A 59 0.48 6.55 -10.03
C PHE A 59 0.05 7.43 -8.84
N LEU A 60 0.38 8.72 -8.86
CA LEU A 60 -0.06 9.69 -7.86
C LEU A 60 -1.60 9.80 -7.81
N TRP A 61 -2.28 9.75 -8.97
CA TRP A 61 -3.74 9.72 -9.04
C TRP A 61 -4.35 8.38 -8.59
N LEU A 62 -3.66 7.26 -8.81
CA LEU A 62 -4.10 5.93 -8.40
C LEU A 62 -4.16 5.77 -6.88
N ILE A 63 -3.28 6.41 -6.11
CA ILE A 63 -3.25 6.30 -4.64
C ILE A 63 -4.57 6.74 -3.98
N PRO A 64 -5.08 7.98 -4.17
CA PRO A 64 -6.34 8.40 -3.58
C PRO A 64 -7.52 7.58 -4.13
N LEU A 65 -7.48 7.22 -5.41
CA LEU A 65 -8.50 6.38 -6.04
C LEU A 65 -8.57 5.00 -5.37
N ALA A 66 -7.41 4.37 -5.11
CA ALA A 66 -7.33 3.08 -4.42
C ALA A 66 -7.94 3.12 -3.02
N ILE A 67 -7.76 4.22 -2.28
CA ILE A 67 -8.37 4.40 -0.95
C ILE A 67 -9.90 4.44 -1.06
N VAL A 68 -10.43 5.19 -2.04
CA VAL A 68 -11.88 5.27 -2.28
C VAL A 68 -12.43 3.92 -2.69
N PHE A 69 -11.83 3.25 -3.67
CA PHE A 69 -12.28 1.94 -4.15
C PHE A 69 -12.16 0.85 -3.07
N ALA A 70 -11.13 0.87 -2.23
CA ALA A 70 -11.01 -0.07 -1.12
C ALA A 70 -12.20 0.04 -0.15
N ARG A 71 -12.72 1.25 0.06
CA ARG A 71 -13.93 1.47 0.86
C ARG A 71 -15.20 1.05 0.13
N LEU A 72 -15.34 1.40 -1.15
CA LEU A 72 -16.49 0.99 -1.94
C LEU A 72 -16.62 -0.53 -2.06
N LEU A 73 -15.51 -1.24 -2.31
CA LEU A 73 -15.48 -2.70 -2.38
C LEU A 73 -15.81 -3.38 -1.05
N TYR A 74 -15.59 -2.70 0.08
CA TYR A 74 -16.01 -3.20 1.38
C TYR A 74 -17.52 -3.07 1.59
N VAL A 75 -18.12 -1.97 1.12
CA VAL A 75 -19.52 -1.61 1.37
C VAL A 75 -20.48 -2.24 0.36
N ILE A 76 -20.18 -2.20 -0.95
CA ILE A 76 -21.09 -2.67 -2.01
C ILE A 76 -21.58 -4.12 -1.78
N PRO A 77 -20.74 -5.09 -1.39
CA PRO A 77 -21.19 -6.47 -1.17
C PRO A 77 -22.02 -6.67 0.10
N ARG A 78 -22.01 -5.71 1.03
CA ARG A 78 -22.75 -5.74 2.31
C ARG A 78 -23.80 -4.63 2.35
N ALA A 79 -24.21 -4.12 1.19
CA ALA A 79 -25.10 -2.97 1.12
C ALA A 79 -26.44 -3.25 1.82
N ASP A 80 -26.91 -4.50 1.83
CA ASP A 80 -28.09 -4.99 2.55
C ASP A 80 -27.96 -5.03 4.07
N GLU A 81 -26.74 -5.17 4.61
CA GLU A 81 -26.48 -5.02 6.05
C GLU A 81 -26.45 -3.55 6.49
N TYR A 82 -26.18 -2.63 5.57
CA TYR A 82 -26.00 -1.19 5.84
C TYR A 82 -27.19 -0.31 5.41
N PHE A 83 -28.02 -0.76 4.46
CA PHE A 83 -29.17 -0.06 3.88
C PHE A 83 -30.38 -1.01 3.77
#